data_AF-A0AAU4YYC8-F1
#
_entry.id   AF-A0AAU4YYC8-F1
#
_cell.length_a   1.000
_cell.length_b   1.000
_cell.length_c   1.000
_cell.angle_alpha   90.00
_cell.angle_beta   90.00
_cell.angle_gamma   90.00
#
_symmetry.space_group_name_H-M   'P 1'
#
loop_
_entity.id
_entity.type
_entity.pdbx_description
1 polymer ?
#
loop_
_entity_poly.entity_id
_entity_poly.type
_entity_poly.pdbx_seq_one_letter_code
_entity_poly.pdbx_strand_id
1 'polypeptide(L)'
;MRPLDEEFVPPADFDPTTCWRAHRAQLQESLWQGRAGIRISPAGTKRLREIGVPAVIDAVEAGEEEHPGGWRRALMLIESLTHAEGELLRLGAQVEVVSPPELRERIAAATMALAALYG
;
A
#
# COMPACT_ATOMS: atom_id res chain seq x y z
N MET A 1 -11.19 26.59 -15.33
CA MET A 1 -12.08 26.54 -14.15
C MET A 1 -12.28 27.98 -13.69
N ARG A 2 -13.51 28.48 -13.53
CA ARG A 2 -13.80 29.85 -13.05
C ARG A 2 -14.44 29.78 -11.66
N PRO A 3 -13.98 30.57 -10.68
CA PRO A 3 -14.62 30.64 -9.36
C PRO A 3 -16.01 31.29 -9.47
N LEU A 4 -16.93 30.93 -8.55
CA LEU A 4 -18.19 31.65 -8.34
C LEU A 4 -17.96 32.75 -7.29
N ASP A 5 -18.60 33.91 -7.46
CA ASP A 5 -18.55 35.05 -6.53
C ASP A 5 -19.44 34.84 -5.28
N GLU A 6 -19.66 33.59 -4.86
CA GLU A 6 -20.51 33.25 -3.73
C GLU A 6 -19.66 33.08 -2.46
N GLU A 7 -20.00 33.83 -1.41
CA GLU A 7 -19.33 33.73 -0.11
C GLU A 7 -19.90 32.55 0.69
N PHE A 8 -19.03 31.59 1.03
CA PHE A 8 -19.36 30.52 1.96
C PHE A 8 -18.92 30.89 3.37
N VAL A 9 -19.87 30.91 4.31
CA VAL A 9 -19.60 31.09 5.74
C VAL A 9 -19.77 29.74 6.44
N PRO A 10 -18.68 29.14 6.97
CA PRO A 10 -18.78 27.92 7.75
C PRO A 10 -19.64 28.13 9.01
N PRO A 11 -20.36 27.09 9.49
CA PRO A 11 -21.08 27.14 10.76
C PRO A 11 -20.17 27.58 11.92
N ALA A 12 -20.72 28.29 12.90
CA ALA A 12 -19.96 28.86 14.02
C ALA A 12 -19.29 27.80 14.92
N ASP A 13 -19.79 26.58 14.90
CA ASP A 13 -19.29 25.41 15.63
C ASP A 13 -18.44 24.46 14.76
N PHE A 14 -18.15 24.84 13.51
CA PHE A 14 -17.32 24.03 12.63
C PHE A 14 -15.87 24.01 13.14
N ASP A 15 -15.46 22.85 13.67
CA ASP A 15 -14.06 22.56 13.98
C ASP A 15 -13.44 21.75 12.82
N PRO A 16 -12.60 22.39 11.97
CA PRO A 16 -11.94 21.69 10.88
C PRO A 16 -11.09 20.53 11.38
N THR A 17 -10.42 20.66 12.51
CA THR A 17 -9.50 19.63 13.02
C THR A 17 -10.26 18.37 13.43
N THR A 18 -11.37 18.53 14.14
CA THR A 18 -12.22 17.40 14.56
C THR A 18 -12.95 16.79 13.36
N CYS A 19 -13.46 17.61 12.45
CA CYS A 19 -14.10 17.14 11.21
C CYS A 19 -13.10 16.35 10.34
N TRP A 20 -11.88 16.85 10.16
CA TRP A 20 -10.82 16.15 9.45
C TRP A 20 -10.40 14.84 10.12
N ARG A 21 -10.28 14.80 11.46
CA ARG A 21 -9.94 13.56 12.18
C ARG A 21 -11.02 12.49 12.04
N ALA A 22 -12.28 12.86 12.20
CA ALA A 22 -13.41 11.94 12.04
C ALA A 22 -13.51 11.43 10.60
N HIS A 23 -13.36 12.33 9.61
CA HIS A 23 -13.40 11.96 8.20
C HIS A 23 -12.21 11.07 7.81
N ARG A 24 -11.01 11.31 8.37
CA ARG A 24 -9.83 10.48 8.11
C ARG A 24 -9.99 9.04 8.58
N ALA A 25 -10.58 8.80 9.75
CA ALA A 25 -10.80 7.43 10.24
C ALA A 25 -11.81 6.67 9.36
N GLN A 26 -12.90 7.34 8.95
CA GLN A 26 -13.93 6.76 8.10
C GLN A 26 -13.44 6.53 6.66
N LEU A 27 -12.62 7.45 6.14
CA LEU A 27 -11.95 7.31 4.85
C LEU A 27 -10.94 6.15 4.92
N GLN A 28 -10.15 6.06 5.98
CA GLN A 28 -9.19 4.98 6.21
C GLN A 28 -9.90 3.62 6.14
N GLU A 29 -11.07 3.44 6.73
CA GLU A 29 -11.82 2.17 6.64
C GLU A 29 -12.40 1.90 5.23
N SER A 30 -12.77 2.95 4.49
CA SER A 30 -13.28 2.82 3.11
C SER A 30 -12.19 2.67 2.04
N LEU A 31 -10.94 3.04 2.36
CA LEU A 31 -9.82 3.07 1.42
C LEU A 31 -9.28 1.67 1.14
N TRP A 32 -9.28 0.74 2.10
CA TRP A 32 -8.74 -0.60 1.89
C TRP A 32 -9.79 -1.50 1.23
N GLN A 33 -9.67 -1.66 -0.08
CA GLN A 33 -10.60 -2.42 -0.89
C GLN A 33 -10.24 -3.91 -1.01
N GLY A 34 -9.12 -4.35 -0.43
CA GLY A 34 -8.72 -5.75 -0.47
C GLY A 34 -7.56 -6.12 0.44
N ARG A 35 -7.08 -7.36 0.28
CA ARG A 35 -5.91 -7.92 0.97
C ARG A 35 -4.97 -8.54 -0.04
N ALA A 36 -3.67 -8.35 0.14
CA ALA A 36 -2.62 -8.99 -0.62
C ALA A 36 -1.77 -9.88 0.30
N GLY A 37 -1.64 -11.15 -0.08
CA GLY A 37 -0.69 -12.07 0.52
C GLY A 37 0.67 -11.89 -0.16
N ILE A 38 1.71 -11.65 0.64
CA ILE A 38 3.07 -11.46 0.13
C ILE A 38 4.06 -12.35 0.87
N ARG A 39 5.18 -12.66 0.21
CA ARG A 39 6.42 -13.10 0.81
C ARG A 39 7.44 -11.99 0.68
N ILE A 40 8.14 -11.64 1.75
CA ILE A 40 9.13 -10.55 1.75
C ILE A 40 10.42 -11.01 2.41
N SER A 41 11.56 -10.69 1.80
CA SER A 41 12.87 -11.07 2.33
C SER A 41 13.28 -10.19 3.53
N PRO A 42 14.36 -10.55 4.27
CA PRO A 42 14.93 -9.65 5.28
C PRO A 42 15.35 -8.28 4.71
N ALA A 43 15.93 -8.26 3.51
CA ALA A 43 16.32 -7.02 2.83
C ALA A 43 15.09 -6.21 2.38
N GLY A 44 14.03 -6.89 1.94
CA GLY A 44 12.74 -6.28 1.62
C GLY A 44 12.11 -5.65 2.85
N THR A 45 12.12 -6.34 3.99
CA THR A 45 11.61 -5.82 5.27
C THR A 45 12.37 -4.57 5.70
N LYS A 46 13.70 -4.56 5.58
CA LYS A 46 14.51 -3.37 5.88
C LYS A 46 14.11 -2.19 4.99
N ARG A 47 13.98 -2.42 3.67
CA ARG A 47 13.56 -1.37 2.73
C ARG A 47 12.14 -0.88 3.00
N LEU A 48 11.22 -1.79 3.34
CA LEU A 48 9.84 -1.45 3.70
C LEU A 48 9.80 -0.52 4.91
N ARG A 49 10.67 -0.68 5.91
CA ARG A 49 10.78 0.26 7.04
C ARG A 49 11.21 1.67 6.61
N GLU A 50 11.92 1.81 5.50
CA GLU A 50 12.39 3.10 4.99
C GLU A 50 11.30 3.83 4.17
N ILE A 51 10.43 3.08 3.48
CA ILE A 51 9.50 3.66 2.49
C ILE A 51 8.01 3.42 2.76
N GLY A 52 7.68 2.48 3.65
CA GLY A 52 6.33 2.00 3.89
C GLY A 52 5.59 2.78 4.96
N VAL A 53 4.27 2.61 4.98
CA VAL A 53 3.41 3.16 6.04
C VAL A 53 3.37 2.21 7.25
N PRO A 54 3.19 2.73 8.48
CA PRO A 54 3.23 1.93 9.70
C PRO A 54 2.33 0.68 9.66
N ALA A 55 1.09 0.81 9.18
CA ALA A 55 0.16 -0.31 9.12
C ALA A 55 0.63 -1.48 8.24
N VAL A 56 1.38 -1.21 7.16
CA VAL A 56 1.94 -2.25 6.30
C VAL A 56 3.19 -2.86 6.93
N ILE A 57 4.02 -2.04 7.58
CA ILE A 57 5.18 -2.52 8.33
C ILE A 57 4.73 -3.47 9.44
N ASP A 58 3.74 -3.06 10.25
CA ASP A 58 3.20 -3.85 11.35
C ASP A 58 2.60 -5.18 10.84
N ALA A 59 1.87 -5.15 9.72
CA ALA A 59 1.31 -6.36 9.11
C ALA A 59 2.41 -7.33 8.64
N VAL A 60 3.50 -6.83 8.07
CA VAL A 60 4.67 -7.63 7.69
C VAL A 60 5.39 -8.17 8.92
N GLU A 61 5.54 -7.34 9.95
CA GLU A 61 6.23 -7.68 11.19
C GLU A 61 5.44 -8.63 12.10
N ALA A 62 4.14 -8.75 11.91
CA ALA A 62 3.29 -9.76 12.52
C ALA A 62 3.21 -11.06 11.70
N GLY A 63 3.74 -11.08 10.48
CA GLY A 63 3.70 -12.22 9.57
C GLY A 63 4.53 -13.44 10.04
N GLU A 64 4.36 -14.57 9.39
CA GLU A 64 5.10 -15.79 9.72
C GLU A 64 6.47 -15.81 9.06
N GLU A 65 7.53 -16.07 9.82
CA GLU A 65 8.86 -16.28 9.24
C GLU A 65 8.96 -17.68 8.60
N GLU A 66 9.52 -17.72 7.40
CA GLU A 66 9.84 -18.91 6.65
C GLU A 66 11.33 -19.25 6.82
N HIS A 67 11.58 -20.49 7.24
CA HIS A 67 12.92 -21.04 7.35
C HIS A 67 13.14 -22.14 6.29
N PRO A 68 14.34 -22.23 5.69
CA PRO A 68 15.49 -21.35 5.86
C PRO A 68 15.41 -20.07 4.98
N GLY A 69 16.16 -19.03 5.34
CA GLY A 69 16.33 -17.82 4.51
C GLY A 69 15.63 -16.56 5.02
N GLY A 70 14.83 -16.64 6.08
CA GLY A 70 14.29 -15.48 6.81
C GLY A 70 13.27 -14.67 6.02
N TRP A 71 12.71 -15.24 4.96
CA TRP A 71 11.57 -14.64 4.27
C TRP A 71 10.35 -14.65 5.20
N ARG A 72 9.41 -13.73 5.02
CA ARG A 72 8.22 -13.66 5.84
C ARG A 72 6.97 -13.65 4.99
N ARG A 73 5.97 -14.46 5.38
CA ARG A 73 4.62 -14.42 4.82
C ARG A 73 3.77 -13.45 5.60
N ALA A 74 3.17 -12.50 4.90
CA ALA A 74 2.32 -11.50 5.51
C ALA A 74 1.08 -11.24 4.67
N LEU A 75 0.03 -10.79 5.34
CA LEU A 75 -1.20 -10.33 4.72
C LEU A 75 -1.30 -8.83 4.96
N MET A 76 -1.12 -8.03 3.91
CA MET A 76 -1.28 -6.59 3.97
C MET A 76 -2.64 -6.20 3.38
N LEU A 77 -3.27 -5.18 3.97
CA LEU A 77 -4.41 -4.55 3.35
C LEU A 77 -3.92 -3.73 2.13
N ILE A 78 -4.75 -3.64 1.09
CA ILE A 78 -4.44 -2.86 -0.11
C ILE A 78 -5.58 -1.90 -0.44
N GLU A 79 -5.23 -0.69 -0.89
CA GLU A 79 -6.21 0.31 -1.31
C GLU A 79 -6.80 -0.03 -2.69
N SER A 80 -5.95 -0.51 -3.59
CA SER A 80 -6.32 -1.02 -4.91
C SER A 80 -5.19 -1.87 -5.47
N LEU A 81 -5.47 -2.66 -6.51
CA LEU A 81 -4.44 -3.44 -7.21
C LEU A 81 -3.36 -2.54 -7.84
N THR A 82 -3.76 -1.40 -8.42
CA THR A 82 -2.83 -0.43 -9.04
C THR A 82 -1.91 0.21 -8.01
N HIS A 83 -2.44 0.61 -6.85
CA HIS A 83 -1.62 1.21 -5.79
C HIS A 83 -0.64 0.16 -5.22
N ALA A 84 -1.14 -1.05 -4.93
CA ALA A 84 -0.31 -2.14 -4.42
C ALA A 84 0.81 -2.52 -5.41
N GLU A 85 0.53 -2.56 -6.71
CA GLU A 85 1.52 -2.82 -7.75
C GLU A 85 2.70 -1.85 -7.67
N GLY A 86 2.43 -0.54 -7.62
CA GLY A 86 3.47 0.49 -7.54
C GLY A 86 4.31 0.36 -6.27
N GLU A 87 3.66 0.19 -5.12
CA GLU A 87 4.37 0.06 -3.83
C GLU A 87 5.26 -1.19 -3.78
N LEU A 88 4.77 -2.33 -4.29
CA LEU A 88 5.53 -3.57 -4.28
C LEU A 88 6.70 -3.55 -5.27
N LEU A 89 6.54 -2.93 -6.45
CA LEU A 89 7.64 -2.76 -7.40
C LEU A 89 8.79 -1.92 -6.81
N ARG A 90 8.50 -0.98 -5.90
CA ARG A 90 9.55 -0.20 -5.21
C ARG A 90 10.45 -1.07 -4.33
N LEU A 91 10.02 -2.27 -3.93
CA LEU A 91 10.83 -3.24 -3.17
C LEU A 91 11.71 -4.12 -4.08
N GLY A 92 11.49 -4.09 -5.40
CA GLY A 92 12.22 -4.90 -6.37
C GLY A 92 12.06 -6.40 -6.12
N ALA A 93 13.09 -7.18 -6.41
CA ALA A 93 13.10 -8.65 -6.25
C ALA A 93 13.16 -9.12 -4.77
N GLN A 94 12.85 -8.25 -3.80
CA GLN A 94 12.84 -8.58 -2.37
C GLN A 94 11.41 -8.84 -1.84
N VAL A 95 10.42 -8.84 -2.73
CA VAL A 95 9.03 -9.18 -2.42
C VAL A 95 8.45 -10.05 -3.53
N GLU A 96 7.60 -11.00 -3.15
CA GLU A 96 6.80 -11.82 -4.05
C GLU A 96 5.32 -11.70 -3.67
N VAL A 97 4.46 -11.49 -4.67
CA VAL A 97 3.01 -11.53 -4.47
C VAL A 97 2.52 -12.97 -4.56
N VAL A 98 1.90 -13.46 -3.48
CA VAL A 98 1.25 -14.76 -3.39
C VAL A 98 -0.21 -14.66 -3.81
N SER A 99 -0.89 -13.59 -3.40
CA SER A 99 -2.30 -13.32 -3.74
C SER A 99 -2.61 -11.82 -3.66
N PRO A 100 -3.69 -11.33 -4.32
CA PRO A 100 -4.54 -12.06 -5.25
C PRO A 100 -3.83 -12.33 -6.60
N PRO A 101 -4.28 -13.32 -7.41
CA PRO A 101 -3.62 -13.68 -8.67
C PRO A 101 -3.55 -12.50 -9.65
N GLU A 102 -4.57 -11.64 -9.67
CA GLU A 102 -4.60 -10.44 -10.51
C GLU A 102 -3.45 -9.47 -10.17
N LEU A 103 -3.09 -9.33 -8.90
CA LEU A 103 -1.94 -8.50 -8.50
C LEU A 103 -0.63 -9.16 -8.94
N ARG A 104 -0.53 -10.48 -8.83
CA ARG A 104 0.65 -11.24 -9.27
C ARG A 104 0.87 -11.09 -10.78
N GLU A 105 -0.20 -11.18 -11.57
CA GLU A 105 -0.16 -10.99 -13.03
C GLU A 105 0.31 -9.58 -13.41
N ARG A 106 -0.17 -8.55 -12.70
CA ARG A 106 0.28 -7.16 -12.92
C ARG A 106 1.77 -6.97 -12.65
N ILE A 107 2.27 -7.47 -11.52
CA ILE A 107 3.71 -7.43 -11.19
C ILE A 107 4.53 -8.18 -12.24
N ALA A 108 4.07 -9.36 -12.69
CA ALA A 108 4.75 -10.12 -13.74
C ALA A 108 4.79 -9.34 -15.07
N ALA A 109 3.68 -8.72 -15.48
CA ALA A 109 3.64 -7.89 -16.69
C ALA A 109 4.59 -6.69 -16.60
N ALA A 110 4.58 -5.97 -15.47
CA ALA A 110 5.45 -4.81 -15.25
C ALA A 110 6.94 -5.20 -15.25
N THR A 111 7.30 -6.31 -14.61
CA THR A 111 8.69 -6.80 -14.60
C THR A 111 9.17 -7.27 -15.96
N MET A 112 8.32 -7.91 -16.76
CA MET A 112 8.64 -8.22 -18.16
C MET A 112 8.85 -6.96 -19.00
N ALA A 113 8.00 -5.94 -18.83
CA ALA A 113 8.16 -4.66 -19.52
C ALA A 113 9.46 -3.95 -19.12
N LEU A 114 9.82 -3.95 -17.84
CA LEU A 114 11.10 -3.41 -17.36
C LEU A 114 12.29 -4.20 -17.92
N ALA A 115 12.21 -5.53 -17.95
CA ALA A 115 13.25 -6.36 -18.55
C ALA A 115 13.43 -6.06 -20.04
N ALA A 116 12.35 -5.81 -20.78
CA ALA A 116 12.43 -5.44 -22.20
C ALA A 116 13.04 -4.04 -22.44
N LEU A 117 12.97 -3.13 -21.46
CA LEU A 117 13.56 -1.79 -21.56
C LEU A 117 15.06 -1.76 -21.27
N TYR A 118 15.55 -2.65 -20.40
CA TYR A 118 16.92 -2.62 -19.89
C TYR A 118 17.77 -3.85 -20.25
N GLY A 119 17.16 -4.88 -20.84
CA GLY A 119 17.76 -6.19 -21.15
C GLY A 119 18.17 -6.38 -22.60
#